data_AF-A0A7R9ZRF2-F1
#
_entry.id   AF-A0A7R9ZRF2-F1
#
_cell.length_a   1.000
_cell.length_b   1.000
_cell.length_c   1.000
_cell.angle_alpha   90.00
_cell.angle_beta   90.00
_cell.angle_gamma   90.00
#
_symmetry.space_group_name_H-M   'P 1'
#
loop_
_entity.id
_entity.type
_entity.pdbx_description
1 polymer ?
#
loop_
_entity_poly.entity_id
_entity_poly.type
_entity_poly.pdbx_seq_one_letter_code
_entity_poly.pdbx_strand_id
1 'polypeptide(L)'
;AKHHEDPTHGRWYLDLVDTETGNKLRTYYHDRRNFGTLKFSLSKKELDDKLSSLGYDLMDASTSEDLFLTTMANQNQDMNICKFLMNQSKIAGVGNYILAEGLHRSLIDPFASLDELHERQRRTLFNELRLVMMQSYAKQQRRWLKDSIKTPGTKSGNGEADADANSSGLAEFELQCYNRARCPQGEEVIRDTAGPHGRTIWYTKKQLFKPLDERFVSLSHHQAQTEHRNGSDDAEAARSQNANDWKHVDLVQQLSDEGWKGALQHILESERFQNLQAFLQDEAASGATIFPPPQQVFASLNQCRFDDVKIVIVGQDPYHGAGQGHGLAFSVQKDVPPPPSLKNIIQELKDDVGIKQPVHGNLESWSRQGVLLLNSVLTVRQGEANSHAKKGWEEVTDAIIEALNQREDGLVFLLWGNPAQKKASGVNTEKHVVIKTSHPSPLGARRTASPFLGSRCFSDANRSLALVDKAAVDWNIV
;
A
#
# COMPACT_ATOMS: atom_id res chain seq x y z
N ALA A 1 -2.58 24.79 9.92
CA ALA A 1 -2.64 23.90 11.09
C ALA A 1 -1.29 23.19 11.23
N LYS A 2 -0.48 23.51 12.25
CA LYS A 2 0.70 22.71 12.59
C LYS A 2 0.28 21.68 13.65
N HIS A 3 0.79 20.46 13.52
CA HIS A 3 0.41 19.31 14.33
C HIS A 3 1.49 19.01 15.36
N HIS A 4 1.15 19.02 16.64
CA HIS A 4 2.02 18.51 17.69
C HIS A 4 1.18 17.73 18.71
N GLU A 5 1.75 16.65 19.24
CA GLU A 5 1.16 15.88 20.34
C GLU A 5 1.36 16.63 21.66
N ASP A 6 0.30 16.84 22.44
CA ASP A 6 0.36 17.44 23.78
C ASP A 6 -0.20 16.44 24.82
N PRO A 7 0.66 15.74 25.57
CA PRO A 7 0.21 14.76 26.56
C PRO A 7 -0.49 15.37 27.78
N THR A 8 -0.52 16.70 27.93
CA THR A 8 -1.10 17.39 29.10
C THR A 8 -2.53 17.91 28.86
N HIS A 9 -2.89 18.29 27.64
CA HIS A 9 -4.20 18.91 27.34
C HIS A 9 -5.05 18.14 26.32
N GLY A 10 -4.45 17.28 25.48
CA GLY A 10 -5.19 16.45 24.54
C GLY A 10 -4.31 15.88 23.43
N ARG A 11 -4.66 14.68 22.93
CA ARG A 11 -3.88 13.97 21.90
C ARG A 11 -3.55 14.84 20.67
N TRP A 12 -4.47 15.74 20.30
CA TRP A 12 -4.31 16.64 19.16
C TRP A 12 -4.63 18.08 19.55
N TYR A 13 -3.96 19.06 18.96
CA TYR A 13 -4.40 20.46 19.01
C TYR A 13 -4.32 21.13 17.64
N LEU A 14 -5.06 22.23 17.50
CA LEU A 14 -5.19 23.04 16.30
C LEU A 14 -4.99 24.50 16.66
N ASP A 15 -4.05 25.16 15.99
CA ASP A 15 -3.92 26.61 16.02
C ASP A 15 -4.73 27.21 14.87
N LEU A 16 -5.83 27.89 15.21
CA LEU A 16 -6.63 28.70 14.33
C LEU A 16 -6.12 30.14 14.41
N VAL A 17 -5.89 30.75 13.25
CA VAL A 17 -5.46 32.15 13.15
C VAL A 17 -6.52 32.88 12.36
N ASP A 18 -7.13 33.89 12.97
CA ASP A 18 -7.97 34.84 12.27
C ASP A 18 -7.09 35.69 11.36
N THR A 19 -7.35 35.64 10.06
CA THR A 19 -6.53 36.31 9.04
C THR A 19 -6.74 37.82 8.99
N GLU A 20 -7.84 38.34 9.55
CA GLU A 20 -8.16 39.77 9.56
C GLU A 20 -7.67 40.43 10.85
N THR A 21 -7.87 39.78 12.00
CA THR A 21 -7.50 40.34 13.31
C THR A 21 -6.14 39.87 13.83
N GLY A 22 -5.58 38.80 13.26
CA GLY A 22 -4.35 38.17 13.73
C GLY A 22 -4.50 37.39 15.03
N ASN A 23 -5.73 37.33 15.59
CA ASN A 23 -6.01 36.60 16.81
C ASN A 23 -5.78 35.10 16.62
N LYS A 24 -5.16 34.48 17.64
CA LYS A 24 -4.87 33.05 17.65
C LYS A 24 -5.77 32.35 18.66
N LEU A 25 -6.46 31.31 18.20
CA LEU A 25 -7.24 30.42 19.05
C LEU A 25 -6.63 29.02 18.95
N ARG A 26 -6.23 28.46 20.09
CA ARG A 26 -5.80 27.07 20.18
C ARG A 26 -6.95 26.20 20.64
N THR A 27 -7.31 25.21 19.85
CA THR A 27 -8.34 24.22 20.18
C THR A 27 -7.69 22.86 20.39
N TYR A 28 -8.05 22.17 21.47
CA TYR A 28 -7.56 20.83 21.77
C TYR A 28 -8.64 19.80 21.42
N TYR A 29 -8.25 18.71 20.76
CA TYR A 29 -9.08 17.54 20.55
C TYR A 29 -8.49 16.34 21.30
N HIS A 30 -9.15 15.98 22.38
CA HIS A 30 -8.79 14.80 23.14
C HIS A 30 -9.41 13.55 22.52
N ASP A 31 -8.65 12.91 21.64
CA ASP A 31 -9.05 11.64 21.02
C ASP A 31 -8.95 10.48 22.01
N ARG A 32 -10.02 10.30 22.81
CA ARG A 32 -10.15 9.17 23.75
C ARG A 32 -10.37 7.82 23.07
N ARG A 33 -10.63 7.83 21.76
CA ARG A 33 -10.91 6.63 20.96
C ARG A 33 -9.66 6.09 20.28
N ASN A 34 -8.54 6.81 20.41
CA ASN A 34 -7.31 6.54 19.69
C ASN A 34 -7.56 6.42 18.18
N PHE A 35 -8.48 7.23 17.64
CA PHE A 35 -8.73 7.31 16.21
C PHE A 35 -7.41 7.59 15.48
N GLY A 36 -7.09 6.76 14.50
CA GLY A 36 -5.79 6.83 13.82
C GLY A 36 -5.57 8.14 13.06
N THR A 37 -6.64 8.75 12.53
CA THR A 37 -6.52 9.93 11.68
C THR A 37 -7.71 10.86 11.85
N LEU A 38 -7.44 12.15 12.07
CA LEU A 38 -8.42 13.21 12.10
C LEU A 38 -8.27 14.09 10.85
N LYS A 39 -9.37 14.43 10.18
CA LYS A 39 -9.39 15.34 9.03
C LYS A 39 -10.32 16.51 9.34
N PHE A 40 -9.82 17.72 9.10
CA PHE A 40 -10.60 18.94 9.23
C PHE A 40 -11.02 19.41 7.84
N SER A 41 -12.29 19.77 7.68
CA SER A 41 -12.77 20.46 6.50
C SER A 41 -12.76 21.96 6.76
N LEU A 42 -12.22 22.75 5.84
CA LEU A 42 -12.15 24.21 5.97
C LEU A 42 -13.33 24.91 5.28
N SER A 43 -14.17 24.16 4.57
CA SER A 43 -15.39 24.68 3.96
C SER A 43 -16.55 23.70 4.08
N LYS A 44 -17.78 24.22 4.00
CA LYS A 44 -18.98 23.38 3.94
C LYS A 44 -18.97 22.46 2.71
N LYS A 45 -18.52 22.97 1.57
CA LYS A 45 -18.40 22.21 0.32
C LYS A 45 -17.46 21.01 0.46
N GLU A 46 -16.27 21.21 1.02
CA GLU A 46 -15.31 20.12 1.24
C GLU A 46 -15.86 19.05 2.20
N LEU A 47 -16.65 19.47 3.19
CA LEU A 47 -17.31 18.56 4.12
C LEU A 47 -18.39 17.75 3.38
N ASP A 48 -19.24 18.42 2.61
CA ASP A 48 -20.33 17.80 1.85
C ASP A 48 -19.80 16.83 0.78
N ASP A 49 -18.72 17.20 0.06
CA ASP A 49 -18.01 16.35 -0.89
C ASP A 49 -17.45 15.11 -0.19
N LYS A 50 -16.88 15.27 1.01
CA LYS A 50 -16.34 14.15 1.77
C LYS A 50 -17.45 13.23 2.27
N LEU A 51 -18.54 13.77 2.80
CA LEU A 51 -19.69 12.99 3.27
C LEU A 51 -20.34 12.22 2.12
N SER A 52 -20.47 12.84 0.95
CA SER A 52 -21.03 12.22 -0.26
C SER A 52 -20.14 11.12 -0.85
N SER A 53 -18.84 11.12 -0.53
CA SER A 53 -17.91 10.05 -0.94
C SER A 53 -18.02 8.77 -0.10
N LEU A 54 -18.70 8.81 1.05
CA LEU A 54 -18.80 7.69 1.97
C LEU A 54 -20.01 6.81 1.61
N GLY A 55 -19.87 5.52 1.90
CA GLY A 55 -21.01 4.60 1.88
C GLY A 55 -21.97 4.86 3.03
N TYR A 56 -23.00 4.01 3.15
CA TYR A 56 -23.93 4.12 4.26
C TYR A 56 -23.23 3.79 5.60
N ASP A 57 -23.67 4.45 6.67
CA ASP A 57 -23.19 4.20 8.01
C ASP A 57 -23.93 2.99 8.61
N LEU A 58 -23.18 1.98 9.07
CA LEU A 58 -23.74 0.80 9.73
C LEU A 58 -24.50 1.13 11.02
N MET A 59 -24.21 2.25 11.67
CA MET A 59 -24.90 2.68 12.89
C MET A 59 -26.17 3.46 12.61
N ASP A 60 -26.41 3.88 11.37
CA ASP A 60 -27.64 4.57 11.00
C ASP A 60 -28.86 3.65 11.20
N ALA A 61 -29.95 4.24 11.69
CA ALA A 61 -31.23 3.55 11.84
C ALA A 61 -31.83 3.20 10.47
N SER A 62 -31.51 3.96 9.42
CA SER A 62 -31.98 3.67 8.06
C SER A 62 -31.24 2.53 7.37
N THR A 63 -30.07 2.14 7.88
CA THR A 63 -29.27 1.05 7.29
C THR A 63 -29.89 -0.30 7.64
N SER A 64 -30.62 -0.89 6.68
CA SER A 64 -31.23 -2.21 6.83
C SER A 64 -30.26 -3.35 6.52
N GLU A 65 -30.57 -4.55 7.03
CA GLU A 65 -29.86 -5.78 6.67
C GLU A 65 -29.94 -6.04 5.16
N ASP A 66 -31.12 -5.83 4.55
CA ASP A 66 -31.31 -6.04 3.12
C ASP A 66 -30.47 -5.08 2.26
N LEU A 67 -30.26 -3.84 2.71
CA LEU A 67 -29.35 -2.90 2.04
C LEU A 67 -27.91 -3.43 2.06
N PHE A 68 -27.48 -4.01 3.17
CA PHE A 68 -26.16 -4.62 3.30
C PHE A 68 -25.99 -5.84 2.38
N LEU A 69 -26.96 -6.75 2.40
CA LEU A 69 -26.96 -7.93 1.54
C LEU A 69 -26.96 -7.56 0.05
N THR A 70 -27.81 -6.60 -0.34
CA THR A 70 -27.90 -6.10 -1.73
C THR A 70 -26.60 -5.43 -2.16
N THR A 71 -26.00 -4.63 -1.28
CA THR A 71 -24.71 -3.97 -1.57
C THR A 71 -23.60 -4.99 -1.80
N MET A 72 -23.56 -6.06 -1.00
CA MET A 72 -22.62 -7.16 -1.13
C MET A 72 -22.86 -7.98 -2.41
N ALA A 73 -24.12 -8.29 -2.74
CA ALA A 73 -24.50 -9.00 -3.96
C ALA A 73 -24.13 -8.23 -5.24
N ASN A 74 -24.17 -6.90 -5.20
CA ASN A 74 -23.79 -6.04 -6.33
C ASN A 74 -22.27 -5.87 -6.51
N GLN A 75 -21.44 -6.50 -5.69
CA GLN A 75 -19.99 -6.49 -5.88
C GLN A 75 -19.52 -7.65 -6.76
N ASN A 76 -18.27 -7.59 -7.21
CA ASN A 76 -17.59 -8.77 -7.73
C ASN A 76 -17.59 -9.86 -6.64
N GLN A 77 -18.20 -11.02 -6.91
CA GLN A 77 -18.34 -12.09 -5.91
C GLN A 77 -17.01 -12.78 -5.59
N ASP A 78 -16.00 -12.67 -6.46
CA ASP A 78 -14.62 -13.10 -6.19
C ASP A 78 -13.87 -12.14 -5.24
N MET A 79 -14.47 -10.99 -4.89
CA MET A 79 -13.86 -10.05 -3.95
C MET A 79 -13.72 -10.70 -2.58
N ASN A 80 -12.56 -10.53 -1.94
CA ASN A 80 -12.37 -10.96 -0.57
C ASN A 80 -13.25 -10.16 0.42
N ILE A 81 -13.79 -10.82 1.44
CA ILE A 81 -14.68 -10.21 2.44
C ILE A 81 -14.04 -9.04 3.20
N CYS A 82 -12.76 -9.14 3.56
CA CYS A 82 -12.07 -8.04 4.26
C CYS A 82 -11.94 -6.80 3.37
N LYS A 83 -11.70 -6.99 2.07
CA LYS A 83 -11.61 -5.90 1.10
C LYS A 83 -12.96 -5.20 0.92
N PHE A 84 -14.06 -5.95 0.91
CA PHE A 84 -15.41 -5.40 0.88
C PHE A 84 -15.71 -4.57 2.13
N LEU A 85 -15.52 -5.15 3.32
CA LEU A 85 -15.84 -4.51 4.60
C LEU A 85 -15.03 -3.24 4.85
N MET A 86 -13.77 -3.20 4.38
CA MET A 86 -12.90 -2.04 4.56
C MET A 86 -13.13 -0.91 3.53
N ASN A 87 -14.01 -1.12 2.55
CA ASN A 87 -14.32 -0.14 1.53
C ASN A 87 -15.26 0.96 2.03
N GLN A 88 -14.67 2.10 2.43
CA GLN A 88 -15.39 3.24 3.01
C GLN A 88 -16.40 3.91 2.06
N SER A 89 -16.31 3.67 0.74
CA SER A 89 -17.30 4.19 -0.22
C SER A 89 -18.52 3.27 -0.38
N LYS A 90 -18.49 2.08 0.25
CA LYS A 90 -19.59 1.12 0.27
C LYS A 90 -20.21 1.05 1.64
N ILE A 91 -19.37 0.93 2.66
CA ILE A 91 -19.77 0.84 4.06
C ILE A 91 -18.84 1.73 4.87
N ALA A 92 -19.39 2.77 5.48
CA ALA A 92 -18.62 3.67 6.32
C ALA A 92 -18.47 3.12 7.73
N GLY A 93 -17.35 3.43 8.38
CA GLY A 93 -17.17 3.22 9.82
C GLY A 93 -16.59 1.86 10.23
N VAL A 94 -16.42 0.91 9.30
CA VAL A 94 -15.70 -0.34 9.58
C VAL A 94 -14.20 -0.09 9.54
N GLY A 95 -13.54 -0.29 10.68
CA GLY A 95 -12.08 -0.27 10.83
C GLY A 95 -11.54 -1.62 11.30
N ASN A 96 -10.22 -1.73 11.47
CA ASN A 96 -9.54 -3.01 11.72
C ASN A 96 -10.09 -3.80 12.92
N TYR A 97 -10.43 -3.13 14.03
CA TYR A 97 -10.97 -3.82 15.21
C TYR A 97 -12.40 -4.32 14.98
N ILE A 98 -13.24 -3.55 14.27
CA ILE A 98 -14.61 -3.94 13.94
C ILE A 98 -14.58 -5.11 12.96
N LEU A 99 -13.68 -5.05 11.96
CA LEU A 99 -13.44 -6.13 11.02
C LEU A 99 -13.07 -7.44 11.75
N ALA A 100 -12.05 -7.39 12.61
CA ALA A 100 -11.57 -8.56 13.32
C ALA A 100 -12.64 -9.17 14.24
N GLU A 101 -13.31 -8.34 15.05
CA GLU A 101 -14.37 -8.82 15.96
C GLU A 101 -15.59 -9.32 15.19
N GLY A 102 -16.02 -8.62 14.14
CA GLY A 102 -17.19 -8.99 13.34
C GLY A 102 -17.00 -10.34 12.65
N LEU A 103 -15.84 -10.57 12.01
CA LEU A 103 -15.52 -11.85 11.38
C LEU A 103 -15.35 -12.96 12.42
N HIS A 104 -14.72 -12.67 13.57
CA HIS A 104 -14.54 -13.66 14.62
C HIS A 104 -15.87 -14.14 15.21
N ARG A 105 -16.76 -13.21 15.57
CA ARG A 105 -18.06 -13.52 16.18
C ARG A 105 -19.03 -14.19 15.21
N SER A 106 -18.91 -13.89 13.92
CA SER A 106 -19.68 -14.56 12.87
C SER A 106 -19.06 -15.86 12.36
N LEU A 107 -17.90 -16.27 12.89
CA LEU A 107 -17.13 -17.44 12.44
C LEU A 107 -16.87 -17.42 10.93
N ILE A 108 -16.55 -16.24 10.39
CA ILE A 108 -16.24 -16.07 8.98
C ILE A 108 -14.73 -16.11 8.76
N ASP A 109 -14.35 -16.88 7.75
CA ASP A 109 -12.99 -16.95 7.23
C ASP A 109 -12.58 -15.59 6.63
N PRO A 110 -11.53 -14.93 7.16
CA PRO A 110 -11.09 -13.64 6.63
C PRO A 110 -10.56 -13.72 5.18
N PHE A 111 -10.21 -14.91 4.70
CA PHE A 111 -9.74 -15.17 3.34
C PHE A 111 -10.86 -15.53 2.37
N ALA A 112 -12.10 -15.70 2.85
CA ALA A 112 -13.23 -16.03 1.99
C ALA A 112 -13.51 -14.95 0.92
N SER A 113 -13.89 -15.38 -0.28
CA SER A 113 -14.58 -14.52 -1.24
C SER A 113 -16.01 -14.22 -0.77
N LEU A 114 -16.69 -13.26 -1.39
CA LEU A 114 -18.10 -13.00 -1.10
C LEU A 114 -18.98 -14.20 -1.49
N ASP A 115 -18.65 -14.90 -2.57
CA ASP A 115 -19.38 -16.09 -3.04
C ASP A 115 -19.33 -17.26 -2.04
N GLU A 116 -18.22 -17.42 -1.32
CA GLU A 116 -18.08 -18.45 -0.28
C GLU A 116 -18.96 -18.22 0.97
N LEU A 117 -19.61 -17.05 1.07
CA LEU A 117 -20.50 -16.72 2.19
C LEU A 117 -21.96 -17.00 1.85
N HIS A 118 -22.55 -17.94 2.57
CA HIS A 118 -23.99 -18.21 2.49
C HIS A 118 -24.79 -17.04 3.08
N GLU A 119 -26.04 -16.87 2.64
CA GLU A 119 -26.89 -15.76 3.07
C GLU A 119 -27.00 -15.63 4.60
N ARG A 120 -27.15 -16.77 5.31
CA ARG A 120 -27.18 -16.78 6.79
C ARG A 120 -25.92 -16.19 7.41
N GLN A 121 -24.74 -16.50 6.88
CA GLN A 121 -23.46 -15.95 7.36
C GLN A 121 -23.40 -14.44 7.09
N ARG A 122 -23.85 -13.99 5.91
CA ARG A 122 -23.91 -12.56 5.56
C ARG A 122 -24.81 -11.77 6.52
N ARG A 123 -25.98 -12.33 6.88
CA ARG A 123 -26.91 -11.76 7.88
C ARG A 123 -26.30 -11.73 9.28
N THR A 124 -25.68 -12.82 9.73
CA THR A 124 -24.99 -12.86 11.03
C THR A 124 -23.86 -11.82 11.08
N LEU A 125 -23.07 -11.68 10.03
CA LEU A 125 -22.00 -10.70 9.95
C LEU A 125 -22.52 -9.26 10.11
N PHE A 126 -23.61 -8.91 9.42
CA PHE A 126 -24.23 -7.59 9.56
C PHE A 126 -24.58 -7.27 11.02
N ASN A 127 -25.25 -8.21 11.69
CA ASN A 127 -25.67 -8.05 13.09
C ASN A 127 -24.46 -7.95 14.04
N GLU A 128 -23.45 -8.81 13.87
CA GLU A 128 -22.24 -8.78 14.70
C GLU A 128 -21.42 -7.50 14.53
N LEU A 129 -21.29 -6.98 13.30
CA LEU A 129 -20.63 -5.70 13.05
C LEU A 129 -21.34 -4.56 13.81
N ARG A 130 -22.68 -4.47 13.71
CA ARG A 130 -23.47 -3.46 14.44
C ARG A 130 -23.35 -3.64 15.95
N LEU A 131 -23.42 -4.87 16.46
CA LEU A 131 -23.30 -5.16 17.89
C LEU A 131 -21.93 -4.74 18.43
N VAL A 132 -20.84 -5.09 17.74
CA VAL A 132 -19.48 -4.68 18.12
C VAL A 132 -19.35 -3.16 18.14
N MET A 133 -19.89 -2.47 17.13
CA MET A 133 -19.89 -1.01 17.08
C MET A 133 -20.66 -0.43 18.26
N MET A 134 -21.92 -0.84 18.48
CA MET A 134 -22.77 -0.37 19.57
C MET A 134 -22.14 -0.60 20.95
N GLN A 135 -21.64 -1.81 21.21
CA GLN A 135 -21.01 -2.15 22.49
C GLN A 135 -19.72 -1.36 22.72
N SER A 136 -18.91 -1.17 21.66
CA SER A 136 -17.73 -0.32 21.71
C SER A 136 -18.09 1.13 22.05
N TYR A 137 -19.14 1.69 21.44
CA TYR A 137 -19.61 3.05 21.72
C TYR A 137 -20.19 3.19 23.14
N ALA A 138 -21.01 2.25 23.59
CA ALA A 138 -21.65 2.27 24.90
C ALA A 138 -20.62 2.15 26.05
N LYS A 139 -19.62 1.28 25.93
CA LYS A 139 -18.52 1.17 26.92
C LYS A 139 -17.79 2.51 27.06
N GLN A 140 -17.57 3.21 25.95
CA GLN A 140 -16.87 4.49 25.95
C GLN A 140 -17.71 5.61 26.56
N GLN A 141 -19.02 5.67 26.32
CA GLN A 141 -19.92 6.62 27.00
C GLN A 141 -19.92 6.39 28.52
N ARG A 142 -19.97 5.13 28.98
CA ARG A 142 -19.89 4.79 30.40
C ARG A 142 -18.53 5.16 31.02
N ARG A 143 -17.42 4.94 30.30
CA ARG A 143 -16.08 5.36 30.73
C ARG A 143 -15.99 6.89 30.79
N TRP A 144 -16.57 7.61 29.82
CA TRP A 144 -16.65 9.06 29.83
C TRP A 144 -17.42 9.59 31.05
N LEU A 145 -18.62 9.07 31.34
CA LEU A 145 -19.39 9.43 32.55
C LEU A 145 -18.59 9.20 33.84
N LYS A 146 -17.87 8.08 33.96
CA LYS A 146 -17.01 7.79 35.12
C LYS A 146 -15.83 8.77 35.24
N ASP A 147 -15.22 9.15 34.13
CA ASP A 147 -14.06 10.04 34.09
C ASP A 147 -14.46 11.53 34.22
N SER A 148 -15.67 11.92 33.79
CA SER A 148 -16.17 13.31 33.86
C SER A 148 -16.76 13.68 35.22
N ILE A 149 -17.18 12.69 36.03
CA ILE A 149 -17.62 12.89 37.43
C ILE A 149 -16.43 13.14 38.38
N LYS A 150 -15.20 12.85 37.97
CA LYS A 150 -13.99 13.21 38.73
C LYS A 150 -13.53 14.63 38.37
N THR A 151 -14.19 15.63 38.94
CA THR A 151 -13.72 17.02 38.94
C THR A 151 -12.48 17.14 39.84
N PRO A 152 -11.41 17.86 39.45
CA PRO A 152 -10.30 18.14 40.35
C PRO A 152 -10.74 19.21 41.35
N GLY A 153 -10.95 18.85 42.61
CA GLY A 153 -11.05 19.86 43.69
C GLY A 153 -12.01 19.61 44.85
N THR A 154 -12.75 18.51 44.94
CA THR A 154 -13.63 18.26 46.10
C THR A 154 -13.17 17.06 46.92
N LYS A 155 -12.80 17.33 48.17
CA LYS A 155 -12.52 16.31 49.20
C LYS A 155 -13.75 15.44 49.39
N SER A 156 -13.51 14.13 49.54
CA SER A 156 -14.48 13.11 49.90
C SER A 156 -15.33 13.54 51.11
N GLY A 157 -16.62 13.73 50.88
CA GLY A 157 -17.64 13.81 51.92
C GLY A 157 -18.62 12.66 51.72
N ASN A 158 -18.81 11.85 52.77
CA ASN A 158 -19.84 10.81 52.83
C ASN A 158 -21.23 11.44 52.73
N GLY A 159 -22.08 10.90 51.85
CA GLY A 159 -23.49 11.24 51.75
C GLY A 159 -24.14 10.52 50.57
N GLU A 160 -24.98 9.54 50.88
CA GLU A 160 -25.78 8.74 49.96
C GLU A 160 -26.72 9.59 49.10
N ALA A 161 -26.77 9.27 47.81
CA ALA A 161 -27.98 9.33 47.00
C ALA A 161 -27.80 8.35 45.83
N ASP A 162 -28.30 7.14 46.06
CA ASP A 162 -28.55 6.12 45.04
C ASP A 162 -29.56 6.61 44.00
N ALA A 163 -29.28 6.31 42.73
CA ALA A 163 -30.31 6.06 41.71
C ALA A 163 -29.67 5.34 40.49
N ASP A 164 -29.73 4.01 40.51
CA ASP A 164 -29.96 3.15 39.35
C ASP A 164 -29.06 3.27 38.10
N ALA A 165 -27.77 2.97 38.27
CA ALA A 165 -26.92 2.53 37.16
C ALA A 165 -26.48 1.06 37.27
N ASN A 166 -27.18 0.27 38.09
CA ASN A 166 -26.85 -1.14 38.36
C ASN A 166 -27.93 -2.13 37.90
N SER A 167 -28.64 -1.81 36.81
CA SER A 167 -29.62 -2.69 36.17
C SER A 167 -29.43 -2.77 34.65
N SER A 168 -28.31 -3.35 34.22
CA SER A 168 -28.31 -4.23 33.06
C SER A 168 -27.08 -5.12 33.15
N GLY A 169 -27.30 -6.43 33.34
CA GLY A 169 -26.27 -7.48 33.27
C GLY A 169 -25.70 -7.66 31.86
N LEU A 170 -25.36 -6.55 31.19
CA LEU A 170 -24.66 -6.53 29.92
C LEU A 170 -23.17 -6.64 30.25
N ALA A 171 -22.60 -7.81 29.93
CA ALA A 171 -21.18 -8.12 30.06
C ALA A 171 -20.31 -6.92 29.60
N GLU A 172 -19.27 -6.64 30.37
CA GLU A 172 -18.32 -5.58 30.02
C GLU A 172 -17.75 -5.87 28.62
N PHE A 173 -17.98 -4.97 27.66
CA PHE A 173 -17.52 -5.19 26.28
C PHE A 173 -16.00 -5.35 26.26
N GLU A 174 -15.56 -6.51 25.79
CA GLU A 174 -14.16 -6.85 25.66
C GLU A 174 -13.89 -7.34 24.23
N LEU A 175 -12.78 -6.87 23.65
CA LEU A 175 -12.30 -7.35 22.36
C LEU A 175 -11.86 -8.79 22.52
N GLN A 176 -12.47 -9.69 21.75
CA GLN A 176 -12.27 -11.14 21.81
C GLN A 176 -11.14 -11.59 20.90
N CYS A 177 -10.89 -10.87 19.81
CA CYS A 177 -9.94 -11.25 18.77
C CYS A 177 -8.93 -10.12 18.51
N TYR A 178 -9.38 -8.87 18.33
CA TYR A 178 -8.47 -7.79 17.94
C TYR A 178 -7.40 -7.52 19.01
N ASN A 179 -6.13 -7.57 18.60
CA ASN A 179 -4.97 -7.31 19.45
C ASN A 179 -4.91 -8.21 20.71
N ARG A 180 -5.42 -9.44 20.62
CA ARG A 180 -5.30 -10.48 21.64
C ARG A 180 -4.30 -11.53 21.23
N ALA A 181 -3.67 -12.17 22.21
CA ALA A 181 -2.87 -13.38 22.01
C ALA A 181 -3.77 -14.63 21.96
N ARG A 182 -4.85 -14.64 22.74
CA ARG A 182 -5.85 -15.71 22.78
C ARG A 182 -7.26 -15.15 22.88
N CYS A 183 -8.22 -15.84 22.27
CA CYS A 183 -9.63 -15.49 22.41
C CYS A 183 -10.23 -16.05 23.71
N PRO A 184 -11.44 -15.62 24.13
CA PRO A 184 -12.08 -16.10 25.36
C PRO A 184 -12.27 -17.62 25.44
N GLN A 185 -12.37 -18.28 24.29
CA GLN A 185 -12.48 -19.73 24.18
C GLN A 185 -11.12 -20.46 24.29
N GLY A 186 -10.03 -19.73 24.51
CA GLY A 186 -8.68 -20.26 24.71
C GLY A 186 -7.87 -20.44 23.42
N GLU A 187 -8.47 -20.21 22.25
CA GLU A 187 -7.80 -20.37 20.95
C GLU A 187 -6.73 -19.29 20.75
N GLU A 188 -5.62 -19.67 20.12
CA GLU A 188 -4.61 -18.72 19.68
C GLU A 188 -5.19 -17.78 18.61
N VAL A 189 -4.96 -16.49 18.82
CA VAL A 189 -5.29 -15.46 17.83
C VAL A 189 -4.06 -15.21 16.99
N ILE A 190 -4.21 -15.44 15.69
CA ILE A 190 -3.19 -15.18 14.69
C ILE A 190 -3.29 -13.71 14.31
N ARG A 191 -2.20 -12.97 14.49
CA ARG A 191 -2.01 -11.64 13.94
C ARG A 191 -1.27 -11.77 12.61
N ASP A 192 -2.01 -11.68 11.52
CA ASP A 192 -1.47 -11.75 10.18
C ASP A 192 -1.32 -10.35 9.60
N THR A 193 -0.08 -9.92 9.38
CA THR A 193 0.24 -8.60 8.81
C THR A 193 0.00 -8.53 7.31
N ALA A 194 -0.13 -9.67 6.63
CA ALA A 194 -0.33 -9.85 5.20
C ALA A 194 -1.79 -10.22 4.86
N GLY A 195 -2.75 -9.68 5.61
CA GLY A 195 -4.17 -9.97 5.39
C GLY A 195 -4.64 -9.63 3.96
N PRO A 196 -5.71 -10.26 3.46
CA PRO A 196 -6.11 -10.29 2.04
C PRO A 196 -6.56 -8.95 1.43
N HIS A 197 -6.49 -7.86 2.20
CA HIS A 197 -6.76 -6.50 1.76
C HIS A 197 -5.54 -5.56 1.95
N GLY A 198 -4.34 -6.13 2.13
CA GLY A 198 -3.09 -5.40 2.31
C GLY A 198 -2.97 -4.71 3.68
N ARG A 199 -3.69 -5.19 4.70
CA ARG A 199 -3.58 -4.69 6.08
C ARG A 199 -3.64 -5.86 7.06
N THR A 200 -3.17 -5.59 8.28
CA THR A 200 -3.18 -6.57 9.37
C THR A 200 -4.60 -7.01 9.70
N ILE A 201 -4.80 -8.33 9.81
CA ILE A 201 -6.01 -8.97 10.32
C ILE A 201 -5.69 -9.78 11.58
N TRP A 202 -6.74 -10.06 12.36
CA TRP A 202 -6.70 -10.95 13.51
C TRP A 202 -7.79 -12.00 13.31
N TYR A 203 -7.44 -13.26 13.49
CA TYR A 203 -8.37 -14.37 13.36
C TYR A 203 -7.90 -15.58 14.16
N THR A 204 -8.79 -16.55 14.37
CA THR A 204 -8.44 -17.86 14.93
C THR A 204 -8.55 -18.92 13.85
N LYS A 205 -7.80 -20.03 13.98
CA LYS A 205 -7.86 -21.14 13.01
C LYS A 205 -9.27 -21.72 12.83
N LYS A 206 -10.13 -21.61 13.85
CA LYS A 206 -11.54 -22.05 13.79
C LYS A 206 -12.41 -21.27 12.80
N GLN A 207 -11.99 -20.07 12.40
CA GLN A 207 -12.71 -19.30 11.40
C GLN A 207 -12.47 -19.81 9.97
N LEU A 208 -11.38 -20.53 9.73
CA LEU A 208 -10.98 -20.93 8.40
C LEU A 208 -11.94 -21.99 7.86
N PHE A 209 -12.59 -21.72 6.72
CA PHE A 209 -13.47 -22.70 6.08
C PHE A 209 -12.68 -23.87 5.48
N LYS A 210 -11.43 -23.61 5.11
CA LYS A 210 -10.46 -24.62 4.70
C LYS A 210 -9.06 -24.21 5.17
N PRO A 211 -8.14 -25.15 5.38
CA PRO A 211 -6.75 -24.86 5.72
C PRO A 211 -6.10 -23.85 4.76
N LEU A 212 -5.16 -23.05 5.27
CA LEU A 212 -4.53 -21.96 4.49
C LEU A 212 -3.74 -22.50 3.30
N ASP A 213 -3.01 -23.59 3.50
CA ASP A 213 -2.33 -24.36 2.45
C ASP A 213 -3.29 -24.77 1.33
N GLU A 214 -4.50 -25.25 1.65
CA GLU A 214 -5.51 -25.58 0.64
C GLU A 214 -6.04 -24.35 -0.11
N ARG A 215 -6.20 -23.20 0.56
CA ARG A 215 -6.61 -21.93 -0.08
C ARG A 215 -5.56 -21.41 -1.06
N PHE A 216 -4.27 -21.59 -0.76
CA PHE A 216 -3.18 -21.12 -1.63
C PHE A 216 -2.88 -22.08 -2.79
N VAL A 217 -3.22 -23.38 -2.66
CA VAL A 217 -3.14 -24.38 -3.76
C VAL A 217 -4.29 -24.25 -4.77
N SER A 218 -5.47 -23.82 -4.34
CA SER A 218 -6.62 -23.64 -5.24
C SER A 218 -6.50 -22.40 -6.14
N LEU A 219 -5.76 -21.38 -5.72
CA LEU A 219 -5.40 -20.23 -6.56
C LEU A 219 -4.44 -20.60 -7.71
N SER A 220 -3.56 -21.58 -7.50
CA SER A 220 -2.63 -22.09 -8.53
C SER A 220 -3.33 -23.02 -9.54
N HIS A 221 -4.34 -23.79 -9.11
CA HIS A 221 -5.11 -24.67 -10.02
C HIS A 221 -6.11 -23.92 -10.91
N HIS A 222 -6.73 -22.84 -10.43
CA HIS A 222 -7.65 -22.04 -11.25
C HIS A 222 -6.94 -21.24 -12.35
N GLN A 223 -5.65 -20.95 -12.19
CA GLN A 223 -4.82 -20.33 -13.23
C GLN A 223 -4.39 -21.36 -14.29
N ALA A 224 -4.07 -22.59 -13.87
CA ALA A 224 -3.62 -23.68 -14.75
C ALA A 224 -4.69 -24.20 -15.74
N GLN A 225 -5.99 -24.09 -15.43
CA GLN A 225 -7.05 -24.56 -16.35
C GLN A 225 -7.27 -23.64 -17.56
N THR A 226 -6.69 -22.44 -17.57
CA THR A 226 -6.74 -21.52 -18.73
C THR A 226 -5.57 -21.69 -19.70
N GLU A 227 -4.55 -22.48 -19.35
CA GLU A 227 -3.29 -22.55 -20.11
C GLU A 227 -3.14 -23.82 -20.97
N HIS A 228 -4.07 -24.78 -20.89
CA HIS A 228 -4.03 -25.97 -21.74
C HIS A 228 -4.71 -25.78 -23.11
N ARG A 229 -4.18 -24.84 -23.91
CA ARG A 229 -4.20 -24.89 -25.38
C ARG A 229 -2.96 -24.19 -25.95
N ASN A 230 -1.80 -24.83 -25.82
CA ASN A 230 -0.88 -25.12 -26.93
C ASN A 230 0.35 -25.82 -26.35
N GLY A 231 0.82 -26.83 -27.08
CA GLY A 231 1.85 -27.76 -26.61
C GLY A 231 3.28 -27.28 -26.80
N SER A 232 4.16 -28.15 -26.26
CA SER A 232 5.63 -28.22 -26.30
C SER A 232 6.39 -27.08 -25.62
N ASP A 233 6.98 -27.37 -24.45
CA ASP A 233 8.44 -27.33 -24.26
C ASP A 233 8.86 -27.82 -22.86
N ASP A 234 9.16 -29.11 -22.75
CA ASP A 234 9.73 -29.76 -21.54
C ASP A 234 11.15 -29.25 -21.18
N ALA A 235 11.72 -28.33 -21.98
CA ALA A 235 13.00 -27.69 -21.72
C ALA A 235 12.89 -26.43 -20.83
N GLU A 236 11.71 -25.80 -20.75
CA GLU A 236 11.52 -24.55 -20.01
C GLU A 236 11.16 -24.79 -18.53
N ALA A 237 10.49 -25.91 -18.23
CA ALA A 237 10.20 -26.36 -16.87
C ALA A 237 11.46 -26.65 -16.04
N ALA A 238 12.55 -27.11 -16.67
CA ALA A 238 13.82 -27.37 -16.03
C ALA A 238 14.62 -26.10 -15.69
N ARG A 239 14.38 -24.97 -16.39
CA ARG A 239 15.00 -23.67 -16.08
C ARG A 239 14.29 -22.95 -14.92
N SER A 240 12.98 -23.12 -14.78
CA SER A 240 12.19 -22.46 -13.73
C SER A 240 12.43 -23.01 -12.32
N GLN A 241 12.97 -24.22 -12.15
CA GLN A 241 13.30 -24.76 -10.82
C GLN A 241 14.60 -24.17 -10.22
N ASN A 242 15.50 -23.60 -11.04
CA ASN A 242 16.76 -23.00 -10.59
C ASN A 242 16.74 -21.46 -10.53
N ALA A 243 15.71 -20.80 -11.06
CA ALA A 243 15.68 -19.33 -11.18
C ALA A 243 15.44 -18.61 -9.83
N ASN A 244 14.84 -19.28 -8.84
CA ASN A 244 14.51 -18.67 -7.53
C ASN A 244 15.40 -19.14 -6.37
N ASP A 245 16.56 -19.73 -6.65
CA ASP A 245 17.47 -20.13 -5.58
C ASP A 245 18.20 -18.91 -4.99
N TRP A 246 17.70 -18.42 -3.86
CA TRP A 246 18.35 -17.35 -3.11
C TRP A 246 19.48 -17.86 -2.20
N LYS A 247 19.59 -19.17 -1.91
CA LYS A 247 20.51 -19.70 -0.88
C LYS A 247 21.98 -19.47 -1.19
N HIS A 248 22.34 -19.38 -2.46
CA HIS A 248 23.73 -19.24 -2.90
C HIS A 248 23.96 -18.04 -3.81
N VAL A 249 22.98 -17.13 -3.91
CA VAL A 249 23.13 -15.96 -4.78
C VAL A 249 23.96 -14.89 -4.08
N ASP A 250 25.08 -14.58 -4.73
CA ASP A 250 25.79 -13.33 -4.54
C ASP A 250 25.13 -12.27 -5.44
N LEU A 251 24.46 -11.30 -4.80
CA LEU A 251 23.77 -10.22 -5.52
C LEU A 251 24.77 -9.34 -6.28
N VAL A 252 25.99 -9.14 -5.78
CA VAL A 252 27.01 -8.33 -6.47
C VAL A 252 27.30 -8.90 -7.86
N GLN A 253 27.31 -10.23 -8.00
CA GLN A 253 27.53 -10.91 -9.29
C GLN A 253 26.35 -10.76 -10.26
N GLN A 254 25.16 -10.38 -9.76
CA GLN A 254 24.00 -10.14 -10.62
C GLN A 254 24.03 -8.75 -11.27
N LEU A 255 24.87 -7.83 -10.79
CA LEU A 255 25.16 -6.58 -11.47
C LEU A 255 26.27 -6.83 -12.48
N SER A 256 26.01 -6.72 -13.78
CA SER A 256 26.96 -7.07 -14.83
C SER A 256 27.67 -5.87 -15.45
N ASP A 257 27.10 -4.68 -15.34
CA ASP A 257 27.69 -3.45 -15.89
C ASP A 257 28.83 -2.92 -14.99
N GLU A 258 30.03 -2.80 -15.55
CA GLU A 258 31.23 -2.37 -14.82
C GLU A 258 31.16 -0.90 -14.37
N GLY A 259 30.47 -0.04 -15.12
CA GLY A 259 30.26 1.36 -14.74
C GLY A 259 29.43 1.46 -13.46
N TRP A 260 28.32 0.72 -13.40
CA TRP A 260 27.52 0.61 -12.19
C TRP A 260 28.28 -0.03 -11.02
N LYS A 261 29.06 -1.10 -11.25
CA LYS A 261 29.88 -1.70 -10.19
C LYS A 261 30.86 -0.70 -9.60
N GLY A 262 31.58 0.05 -10.44
CA GLY A 262 32.52 1.07 -9.99
C GLY A 262 31.84 2.19 -9.21
N ALA A 263 30.73 2.71 -9.72
CA ALA A 263 29.96 3.77 -9.08
C ALA A 263 29.38 3.35 -7.71
N LEU A 264 28.98 2.10 -7.58
CA LEU A 264 28.31 1.56 -6.38
C LEU A 264 29.24 0.75 -5.47
N GLN A 265 30.53 0.66 -5.76
CA GLN A 265 31.47 -0.18 -5.02
C GLN A 265 31.39 0.05 -3.50
N HIS A 266 31.42 1.31 -3.08
CA HIS A 266 31.39 1.69 -1.66
C HIS A 266 30.13 1.19 -0.92
N ILE A 267 28.97 1.15 -1.58
CA ILE A 267 27.72 0.68 -0.97
C ILE A 267 27.62 -0.84 -1.07
N LEU A 268 28.06 -1.45 -2.17
CA LEU A 268 28.03 -2.90 -2.38
C LEU A 268 29.00 -3.64 -1.44
N GLU A 269 30.10 -3.00 -1.03
CA GLU A 269 31.06 -3.56 -0.06
C GLU A 269 30.68 -3.26 1.40
N SER A 270 29.62 -2.47 1.63
CA SER A 270 29.22 -2.04 2.98
C SER A 270 28.62 -3.18 3.81
N GLU A 271 28.76 -3.08 5.14
CA GLU A 271 28.09 -3.98 6.10
C GLU A 271 26.56 -3.93 5.93
N ARG A 272 26.01 -2.78 5.53
CA ARG A 272 24.57 -2.62 5.28
C ARG A 272 24.08 -3.46 4.12
N PHE A 273 24.82 -3.50 3.02
CA PHE A 273 24.48 -4.34 1.87
C PHE A 273 24.66 -5.83 2.17
N GLN A 274 25.70 -6.19 2.91
CA GLN A 274 25.89 -7.57 3.40
C GLN A 274 24.71 -8.03 4.27
N ASN A 275 24.24 -7.18 5.19
CA ASN A 275 23.06 -7.44 6.02
C ASN A 275 21.78 -7.56 5.19
N LEU A 276 21.62 -6.75 4.14
CA LEU A 276 20.51 -6.86 3.20
C LEU A 276 20.53 -8.20 2.44
N GLN A 277 21.70 -8.63 1.96
CA GLN A 277 21.86 -9.94 1.32
C GLN A 277 21.47 -11.08 2.27
N ALA A 278 21.99 -11.08 3.49
CA ALA A 278 21.66 -12.09 4.50
C ALA A 278 20.15 -12.11 4.80
N PHE A 279 19.52 -10.94 4.93
CA PHE A 279 18.08 -10.82 5.13
C PHE A 279 17.28 -11.49 4.00
N LEU A 280 17.64 -11.26 2.72
CA LEU A 280 16.94 -11.85 1.58
C LEU A 280 17.15 -13.37 1.50
N GLN A 281 18.34 -13.85 1.85
CA GLN A 281 18.65 -15.28 1.94
C GLN A 281 17.83 -15.96 3.04
N ASP A 282 17.76 -15.37 4.23
CA ASP A 282 16.96 -15.86 5.36
C ASP A 282 15.46 -15.84 5.04
N GLU A 283 15.00 -14.77 4.38
CA GLU A 283 13.62 -14.62 3.97
C GLU A 283 13.21 -15.72 2.98
N ALA A 284 14.02 -15.96 1.95
CA ALA A 284 13.78 -17.06 1.03
C ALA A 284 13.90 -18.44 1.72
N ALA A 285 14.88 -18.61 2.62
CA ALA A 285 15.05 -19.85 3.38
C ALA A 285 13.87 -20.15 4.32
N SER A 286 13.16 -19.12 4.78
CA SER A 286 11.92 -19.23 5.56
C SER A 286 10.70 -19.67 4.74
N GLY A 287 10.87 -19.84 3.42
CA GLY A 287 9.82 -20.25 2.48
C GLY A 287 9.10 -19.09 1.80
N ALA A 288 9.57 -17.86 1.95
CA ALA A 288 8.97 -16.70 1.28
C ALA A 288 9.37 -16.65 -0.20
N THR A 289 8.38 -16.43 -1.08
CA THR A 289 8.65 -16.11 -2.50
C THR A 289 9.03 -14.63 -2.62
N ILE A 290 10.21 -14.35 -3.16
CA ILE A 290 10.71 -12.98 -3.39
C ILE A 290 10.68 -12.66 -4.89
N PHE A 291 10.23 -11.46 -5.23
CA PHE A 291 10.24 -10.91 -6.58
C PHE A 291 11.07 -9.62 -6.68
N PRO A 292 11.69 -9.34 -7.84
CA PRO A 292 11.87 -10.28 -8.95
C PRO A 292 12.85 -11.42 -8.55
N PRO A 293 13.03 -12.46 -9.38
CA PRO A 293 14.08 -13.45 -9.17
C PRO A 293 15.46 -12.79 -9.00
N PRO A 294 16.40 -13.41 -8.26
CA PRO A 294 17.68 -12.80 -7.91
C PRO A 294 18.46 -12.24 -9.12
N GLN A 295 18.43 -12.93 -10.25
CA GLN A 295 19.14 -12.55 -11.49
C GLN A 295 18.53 -11.32 -12.17
N GLN A 296 17.31 -10.94 -11.78
CA GLN A 296 16.59 -9.79 -12.30
C GLN A 296 16.58 -8.61 -11.34
N VAL A 297 17.13 -8.74 -10.12
CA VAL A 297 17.16 -7.65 -9.12
C VAL A 297 17.82 -6.39 -9.67
N PHE A 298 18.92 -6.55 -10.41
CA PHE A 298 19.65 -5.45 -11.05
C PHE A 298 19.34 -5.29 -12.54
N ALA A 299 18.23 -5.87 -13.05
CA ALA A 299 17.90 -5.82 -14.47
C ALA A 299 17.82 -4.38 -15.01
N SER A 300 17.27 -3.44 -14.24
CA SER A 300 17.21 -2.02 -14.65
C SER A 300 18.60 -1.41 -14.88
N LEU A 301 19.58 -1.73 -14.02
CA LEU A 301 20.95 -1.27 -14.13
C LEU A 301 21.70 -1.99 -15.27
N ASN A 302 21.47 -3.29 -15.43
CA ASN A 302 22.11 -4.09 -16.48
C ASN A 302 21.60 -3.75 -17.88
N GLN A 303 20.34 -3.32 -18.01
CA GLN A 303 19.74 -2.92 -19.28
C GLN A 303 20.03 -1.46 -19.65
N CYS A 304 20.18 -0.58 -18.66
CA CYS A 304 20.54 0.82 -18.82
C CYS A 304 21.92 1.06 -18.21
N ARG A 305 22.96 0.88 -19.04
CA ARG A 305 24.38 1.03 -18.65
C ARG A 305 24.61 2.38 -18.00
N PHE A 306 25.55 2.46 -17.05
CA PHE A 306 25.78 3.69 -16.28
C PHE A 306 25.95 4.91 -17.17
N ASP A 307 26.85 4.87 -18.15
CA ASP A 307 27.15 6.01 -19.02
C ASP A 307 26.00 6.37 -19.97
N ASP A 308 25.13 5.41 -20.31
CA ASP A 308 24.04 5.57 -21.26
C ASP A 308 22.77 6.18 -20.65
N VAL A 309 22.72 6.35 -19.32
CA VAL A 309 21.57 6.98 -18.65
C VAL A 309 21.35 8.40 -19.19
N LYS A 310 20.10 8.68 -19.54
CA LYS A 310 19.59 9.98 -20.00
C LYS A 310 18.45 10.47 -19.13
N ILE A 311 17.54 9.55 -18.79
CA ILE A 311 16.34 9.83 -18.01
C ILE A 311 16.30 8.89 -16.81
N VAL A 312 15.94 9.40 -15.64
CA VAL A 312 15.68 8.62 -14.42
C VAL A 312 14.22 8.72 -14.03
N ILE A 313 13.55 7.57 -13.92
CA ILE A 313 12.18 7.42 -13.41
C ILE A 313 12.23 6.56 -12.16
N VAL A 314 11.66 7.06 -11.07
CA VAL A 314 11.68 6.39 -9.76
C VAL A 314 10.32 5.79 -9.42
N GLY A 315 10.27 4.47 -9.29
CA GLY A 315 9.17 3.68 -8.74
C GLY A 315 9.30 3.45 -7.24
N GLN A 316 8.33 2.77 -6.65
CA GLN A 316 8.29 2.45 -5.22
C GLN A 316 8.94 1.09 -4.95
N ASP A 317 8.24 0.01 -5.25
CA ASP A 317 8.68 -1.38 -5.12
C ASP A 317 8.24 -2.18 -6.36
N PRO A 318 8.83 -3.36 -6.63
CA PRO A 318 8.42 -4.19 -7.75
C PRO A 318 6.96 -4.64 -7.60
N TYR A 319 6.36 -5.06 -8.71
CA TYR A 319 5.06 -5.72 -8.64
C TYR A 319 5.16 -7.03 -7.85
N HIS A 320 4.33 -7.18 -6.83
CA HIS A 320 4.34 -8.30 -5.89
C HIS A 320 3.51 -9.52 -6.35
N GLY A 321 2.99 -9.51 -7.58
CA GLY A 321 2.30 -10.65 -8.18
C GLY A 321 3.27 -11.55 -8.95
N ALA A 322 3.01 -12.86 -8.93
CA ALA A 322 3.84 -13.83 -9.65
C ALA A 322 3.92 -13.52 -11.15
N GLY A 323 5.14 -13.56 -11.69
CA GLY A 323 5.41 -13.29 -13.10
C GLY A 323 5.24 -11.83 -13.53
N GLN A 324 4.89 -10.91 -12.63
CA GLN A 324 4.61 -9.51 -13.01
C GLN A 324 5.90 -8.69 -13.14
N GLY A 325 6.63 -8.52 -12.03
CA GLY A 325 7.84 -7.70 -11.99
C GLY A 325 9.06 -8.43 -12.53
N HIS A 326 9.90 -7.71 -13.27
CA HIS A 326 11.14 -8.24 -13.86
C HIS A 326 12.36 -7.33 -13.61
N GLY A 327 12.29 -6.52 -12.55
CA GLY A 327 13.39 -5.64 -12.11
C GLY A 327 13.32 -4.20 -12.63
N LEU A 328 12.42 -3.88 -13.56
CA LEU A 328 12.20 -2.52 -14.07
C LEU A 328 10.96 -1.88 -13.41
N ALA A 329 11.08 -0.64 -12.94
CA ALA A 329 9.96 0.12 -12.38
C ALA A 329 8.83 0.29 -13.40
N PHE A 330 7.58 0.16 -12.94
CA PHE A 330 6.35 0.24 -13.75
C PHE A 330 6.21 -0.76 -14.90
N SER A 331 7.25 -1.55 -15.20
CA SER A 331 7.23 -2.52 -16.28
C SER A 331 6.70 -3.88 -15.83
N VAL A 332 5.99 -4.57 -16.73
CA VAL A 332 5.55 -5.95 -16.54
C VAL A 332 6.02 -6.85 -17.67
N GLN A 333 6.02 -8.16 -17.46
CA GLN A 333 6.27 -9.14 -18.53
C GLN A 333 5.24 -9.01 -19.67
N LYS A 334 5.60 -9.46 -20.88
CA LYS A 334 4.79 -9.22 -22.09
C LYS A 334 3.38 -9.81 -22.00
N ASP A 335 3.24 -10.97 -21.39
CA ASP A 335 1.96 -11.69 -21.25
C ASP A 335 1.13 -11.23 -20.04
N VAL A 336 1.66 -10.27 -19.27
CA VAL A 336 0.98 -9.74 -18.09
C VAL A 336 0.18 -8.49 -18.45
N PRO A 337 -1.14 -8.46 -18.12
CA PRO A 337 -1.96 -7.27 -18.35
C PRO A 337 -1.38 -6.04 -17.63
N PRO A 338 -1.27 -4.87 -18.29
CA PRO A 338 -0.76 -3.66 -17.68
C PRO A 338 -1.52 -3.28 -16.40
N PRO A 339 -0.83 -3.07 -15.26
CA PRO A 339 -1.46 -2.60 -14.02
C PRO A 339 -2.06 -1.19 -14.16
N PRO A 340 -2.94 -0.74 -13.24
CA PRO A 340 -3.62 0.55 -13.36
C PRO A 340 -2.69 1.75 -13.56
N SER A 341 -1.55 1.79 -12.87
CA SER A 341 -0.55 2.85 -13.04
C SER A 341 0.05 2.85 -14.45
N LEU A 342 0.40 1.66 -14.97
CA LEU A 342 0.95 1.53 -16.32
C LEU A 342 -0.10 1.86 -17.39
N LYS A 343 -1.38 1.54 -17.17
CA LYS A 343 -2.47 1.98 -18.06
C LYS A 343 -2.55 3.51 -18.16
N ASN A 344 -2.37 4.21 -17.05
CA ASN A 344 -2.34 5.68 -17.06
C ASN A 344 -1.07 6.23 -17.72
N ILE A 345 0.09 5.59 -17.53
CA ILE A 345 1.33 5.90 -18.28
C ILE A 345 1.10 5.77 -19.78
N ILE A 346 0.52 4.65 -20.22
CA ILE A 346 0.18 4.41 -21.64
C ILE A 346 -0.83 5.43 -22.16
N GLN A 347 -1.81 5.83 -21.35
CA GLN A 347 -2.75 6.88 -21.74
C GLN A 347 -2.06 8.22 -21.94
N GLU A 348 -1.21 8.64 -21.00
CA GLU A 348 -0.46 9.89 -21.12
C GLU A 348 0.48 9.89 -22.32
N LEU A 349 1.19 8.79 -22.58
CA LEU A 349 2.04 8.65 -23.77
C LEU A 349 1.28 8.87 -25.07
N LYS A 350 0.06 8.33 -25.17
CA LYS A 350 -0.78 8.53 -26.36
C LYS A 350 -1.22 9.98 -26.50
N ASP A 351 -1.62 10.59 -25.40
CA ASP A 351 -2.12 11.97 -25.40
C ASP A 351 -1.00 13.01 -25.60
N ASP A 352 0.22 12.69 -25.17
CA ASP A 352 1.39 13.59 -25.21
C ASP A 352 2.23 13.43 -26.48
N VAL A 353 2.73 12.21 -26.75
CA VAL A 353 3.69 11.93 -27.84
C VAL A 353 3.12 11.02 -28.93
N GLY A 354 1.84 10.67 -28.87
CA GLY A 354 1.12 10.01 -29.96
C GLY A 354 1.55 8.57 -30.24
N ILE A 355 2.00 7.82 -29.23
CA ILE A 355 2.39 6.41 -29.43
C ILE A 355 1.21 5.57 -29.94
N LYS A 356 1.52 4.46 -30.63
CA LYS A 356 0.51 3.47 -30.96
C LYS A 356 0.08 2.71 -29.71
N GLN A 357 -1.17 2.20 -29.69
CA GLN A 357 -1.62 1.32 -28.60
C GLN A 357 -0.70 0.09 -28.52
N PRO A 358 0.02 -0.11 -27.40
CA PRO A 358 0.89 -1.27 -27.27
C PRO A 358 0.09 -2.53 -27.00
N VAL A 359 0.67 -3.67 -27.38
CA VAL A 359 0.11 -5.01 -27.14
C VAL A 359 0.52 -5.59 -25.78
N HIS A 360 1.51 -4.99 -25.11
CA HIS A 360 2.01 -5.41 -23.80
C HIS A 360 2.51 -4.25 -22.93
N GLY A 361 2.87 -4.54 -21.67
CA GLY A 361 3.37 -3.58 -20.69
C GLY A 361 4.89 -3.62 -20.41
N ASN A 362 5.66 -4.35 -21.21
CA ASN A 362 7.11 -4.43 -21.07
C ASN A 362 7.78 -3.14 -21.58
N LEU A 363 8.67 -2.54 -20.77
CA LEU A 363 9.28 -1.23 -21.01
C LEU A 363 10.80 -1.33 -21.24
N GLU A 364 11.33 -2.52 -21.51
CA GLU A 364 12.76 -2.72 -21.77
C GLU A 364 13.25 -1.90 -22.98
N SER A 365 12.39 -1.63 -23.97
CA SER A 365 12.72 -0.77 -25.11
C SER A 365 13.15 0.63 -24.68
N TRP A 366 12.60 1.15 -23.59
CA TRP A 366 13.00 2.45 -23.02
C TRP A 366 14.33 2.35 -22.26
N SER A 367 14.51 1.27 -21.50
CA SER A 367 15.72 1.04 -20.73
C SER A 367 16.96 1.01 -21.63
N ARG A 368 16.88 0.29 -22.76
CA ARG A 368 17.93 0.25 -23.79
C ARG A 368 18.24 1.60 -24.45
N GLN A 369 17.33 2.58 -24.34
CA GLN A 369 17.51 3.93 -24.89
C GLN A 369 18.07 4.93 -23.87
N GLY A 370 18.38 4.48 -22.65
CA GLY A 370 18.91 5.32 -21.57
C GLY A 370 17.87 5.78 -20.55
N VAL A 371 16.69 5.14 -20.49
CA VAL A 371 15.68 5.41 -19.45
C VAL A 371 15.86 4.45 -18.28
N LEU A 372 16.47 4.93 -17.20
CA LEU A 372 16.62 4.15 -15.97
C LEU A 372 15.29 4.08 -15.22
N LEU A 373 14.69 2.89 -15.19
CA LEU A 373 13.41 2.59 -14.51
C LEU A 373 13.71 1.97 -13.13
N LEU A 374 13.98 2.81 -12.14
CA LEU A 374 14.52 2.41 -10.84
C LEU A 374 13.44 2.32 -9.77
N ASN A 375 13.26 1.16 -9.13
CA ASN A 375 12.43 1.10 -7.93
C ASN A 375 13.20 1.61 -6.70
N SER A 376 12.49 2.21 -5.74
CA SER A 376 13.09 2.67 -4.48
C SER A 376 13.49 1.53 -3.54
N VAL A 377 12.82 0.39 -3.69
CA VAL A 377 13.14 -0.90 -3.08
C VAL A 377 13.22 -1.91 -4.23
N LEU A 378 14.27 -2.72 -4.35
CA LEU A 378 14.48 -3.56 -5.54
C LEU A 378 13.87 -4.96 -5.45
N THR A 379 13.40 -5.37 -4.27
CA THR A 379 12.74 -6.66 -4.07
C THR A 379 11.47 -6.51 -3.23
N VAL A 380 10.58 -7.48 -3.34
CA VAL A 380 9.33 -7.53 -2.59
C VAL A 380 8.94 -8.99 -2.37
N ARG A 381 8.21 -9.26 -1.30
CA ARG A 381 7.64 -10.57 -1.03
C ARG A 381 6.34 -10.70 -1.81
N GLN A 382 6.09 -11.89 -2.35
CA GLN A 382 4.86 -12.19 -3.06
C GLN A 382 3.63 -11.81 -2.21
N GLY A 383 2.72 -11.04 -2.82
CA GLY A 383 1.49 -10.60 -2.17
C GLY A 383 1.63 -9.46 -1.15
N GLU A 384 2.86 -9.05 -0.79
CA GLU A 384 3.11 -8.06 0.27
C GLU A 384 3.88 -6.84 -0.26
N ALA A 385 3.14 -5.85 -0.76
CA ALA A 385 3.73 -4.58 -1.17
C ALA A 385 4.57 -3.94 -0.04
N ASN A 386 5.75 -3.44 -0.37
CA ASN A 386 6.73 -2.81 0.53
C ASN A 386 7.25 -3.71 1.66
N SER A 387 7.16 -5.03 1.55
CA SER A 387 7.67 -5.97 2.58
C SER A 387 9.15 -5.77 2.88
N HIS A 388 9.96 -5.37 1.89
CA HIS A 388 11.42 -5.18 2.04
C HIS A 388 11.81 -3.70 2.20
N ALA A 389 10.85 -2.82 2.46
CA ALA A 389 11.15 -1.45 2.83
C ALA A 389 11.93 -1.42 4.16
N LYS A 390 12.88 -0.49 4.25
CA LYS A 390 13.78 -0.27 5.39
C LYS A 390 14.68 -1.47 5.71
N LYS A 391 14.92 -2.34 4.71
CA LYS A 391 15.83 -3.49 4.83
C LYS A 391 17.22 -3.20 4.29
N GLY A 392 17.43 -2.03 3.67
CA GLY A 392 18.74 -1.60 3.15
C GLY A 392 18.71 -1.20 1.68
N TRP A 393 17.65 -1.53 0.94
CA TRP A 393 17.52 -1.16 -0.47
C TRP A 393 17.52 0.34 -0.70
N GLU A 394 16.96 1.11 0.24
CA GLU A 394 16.91 2.57 0.14
C GLU A 394 18.31 3.17 0.03
N GLU A 395 19.27 2.70 0.83
CA GLU A 395 20.67 3.18 0.80
C GLU A 395 21.34 2.87 -0.55
N VAL A 396 21.12 1.67 -1.09
CA VAL A 396 21.63 1.27 -2.42
C VAL A 396 21.09 2.17 -3.51
N THR A 397 19.79 2.45 -3.47
CA THR A 397 19.11 3.22 -4.51
C THR A 397 19.28 4.72 -4.36
N ASP A 398 19.55 5.21 -3.13
CA ASP A 398 20.04 6.56 -2.88
C ASP A 398 21.46 6.73 -3.45
N ALA A 399 22.34 5.75 -3.26
CA ALA A 399 23.69 5.76 -3.85
C ALA A 399 23.67 5.74 -5.39
N ILE A 400 22.70 5.04 -6.00
CA ILE A 400 22.46 5.10 -7.47
C ILE A 400 22.11 6.53 -7.91
N ILE A 401 21.17 7.18 -7.22
CA ILE A 401 20.76 8.55 -7.56
C ILE A 401 21.92 9.52 -7.34
N GLU A 402 22.67 9.36 -6.26
CA GLU A 402 23.83 10.19 -5.95
C GLU A 402 24.94 10.03 -6.99
N ALA A 403 25.26 8.79 -7.40
CA ALA A 403 26.25 8.55 -8.46
C ALA A 403 25.85 9.22 -9.78
N LEU A 404 24.56 9.21 -10.13
CA LEU A 404 24.04 9.93 -11.29
C LEU A 404 24.07 11.45 -11.11
N ASN A 405 23.81 11.94 -9.90
CA ASN A 405 23.83 13.36 -9.55
C ASN A 405 25.25 13.97 -9.61
N GLN A 406 26.28 13.14 -9.48
CA GLN A 406 27.67 13.55 -9.63
C GLN A 406 28.13 13.64 -11.08
N ARG A 407 27.30 13.23 -12.05
CA ARG A 407 27.64 13.36 -13.47
C ARG A 407 27.50 14.81 -13.95
N GLU A 408 28.42 15.23 -14.82
CA GLU A 408 28.45 16.57 -15.38
C GLU A 408 27.74 16.69 -16.73
N ASP A 409 27.35 15.59 -17.36
CA ASP A 409 26.78 15.57 -18.71
C ASP A 409 25.26 15.80 -18.76
N GLY A 410 24.66 16.19 -17.63
CA GLY A 410 23.26 16.57 -17.49
C GLY A 410 22.26 15.43 -17.70
N LEU A 411 21.25 15.32 -16.84
CA LEU A 411 20.26 14.23 -16.90
C LEU A 411 18.85 14.79 -16.71
N VAL A 412 17.84 14.01 -17.10
CA VAL A 412 16.43 14.37 -16.86
C VAL A 412 15.84 13.44 -15.80
N PHE A 413 15.37 14.00 -14.69
CA PHE A 413 14.67 13.26 -13.64
C PHE A 413 13.16 13.45 -13.79
N LEU A 414 12.45 12.38 -14.11
CA LEU A 414 10.99 12.33 -14.20
C LEU A 414 10.42 11.77 -12.88
N LEU A 415 9.99 12.66 -11.99
CA LEU A 415 9.63 12.33 -10.60
C LEU A 415 8.11 12.33 -10.40
N TRP A 416 7.52 11.13 -10.42
CA TRP A 416 6.08 10.95 -10.31
C TRP A 416 5.63 10.73 -8.86
N GLY A 417 5.00 11.75 -8.28
CA GLY A 417 4.47 11.74 -6.92
C GLY A 417 5.50 12.04 -5.84
N ASN A 418 4.99 12.31 -4.63
CA ASN A 418 5.82 12.72 -3.49
C ASN A 418 6.96 11.74 -3.12
N PRO A 419 6.79 10.40 -3.18
CA PRO A 419 7.88 9.49 -2.87
C PRO A 419 9.10 9.67 -3.79
N ALA A 420 8.90 9.67 -5.10
CA ALA A 420 9.97 9.91 -6.08
C ALA A 420 10.62 11.28 -5.89
N GLN A 421 9.80 12.32 -5.67
CA GLN A 421 10.27 13.68 -5.45
C GLN A 421 11.11 13.83 -4.17
N LYS A 422 10.74 13.14 -3.09
CA LYS A 422 11.52 13.12 -1.85
C LYS A 422 12.84 12.41 -2.05
N LYS A 423 12.83 11.28 -2.76
CA LYS A 423 14.01 10.45 -2.98
C LYS A 423 15.09 11.19 -3.78
N ALA A 424 14.69 11.86 -4.85
CA ALA A 424 15.59 12.68 -5.66
C ALA A 424 15.62 14.16 -5.23
N SER A 425 15.40 14.46 -3.95
CA SER A 425 15.37 15.86 -3.46
C SER A 425 16.76 16.52 -3.41
N GLY A 426 17.83 15.73 -3.34
CA GLY A 426 19.22 16.20 -3.37
C GLY A 426 19.79 16.40 -4.78
N VAL A 427 19.02 16.13 -5.83
CA VAL A 427 19.49 16.30 -7.21
C VAL A 427 19.80 17.77 -7.49
N ASN A 428 20.99 18.03 -8.03
CA ASN A 428 21.44 19.36 -8.41
C ASN A 428 20.69 19.83 -9.67
N THR A 429 19.75 20.75 -9.49
CA THR A 429 18.92 21.29 -10.58
C THR A 429 19.65 22.27 -11.50
N GLU A 430 20.89 22.67 -11.17
CA GLU A 430 21.75 23.44 -12.08
C GLU A 430 22.41 22.53 -13.13
N LYS A 431 22.65 21.26 -12.78
CA LYS A 431 23.23 20.25 -13.68
C LYS A 431 22.18 19.42 -14.39
N HIS A 432 21.08 19.10 -13.70
CA HIS A 432 20.06 18.18 -14.18
C HIS A 432 18.69 18.86 -14.29
N VAL A 433 17.87 18.41 -15.23
CA VAL A 433 16.49 18.88 -15.37
C VAL A 433 15.57 17.99 -14.54
N VAL A 434 14.70 18.58 -13.72
CA VAL A 434 13.76 17.83 -12.88
C VAL A 434 12.33 18.19 -13.26
N ILE A 435 11.58 17.19 -13.74
CA ILE A 435 10.16 17.30 -14.10
C ILE A 435 9.34 16.54 -13.05
N LYS A 436 8.35 17.22 -12.46
CA LYS A 436 7.56 16.69 -11.35
C LYS A 436 6.08 16.64 -11.69
N THR A 437 5.44 15.52 -11.40
CA THR A 437 3.98 15.35 -11.52
C THR A 437 3.44 14.61 -10.30
N SER A 438 2.13 14.45 -10.19
CA SER A 438 1.55 13.45 -9.31
C SER A 438 1.86 12.02 -9.79
N HIS A 439 1.57 11.03 -8.94
CA HIS A 439 1.81 9.63 -9.27
C HIS A 439 0.78 9.11 -10.29
N PRO A 440 1.16 8.23 -11.25
CA PRO A 440 0.25 7.68 -12.26
C PRO A 440 -0.81 6.71 -11.73
N SER A 441 -0.87 6.45 -10.41
CA SER A 441 -1.91 5.60 -9.84
C SER A 441 -3.30 6.26 -9.98
N PRO A 442 -4.40 5.48 -9.98
CA PRO A 442 -5.75 6.04 -10.14
C PRO A 442 -6.10 7.19 -9.18
N LEU A 443 -5.52 7.17 -7.97
CA LEU A 443 -5.71 8.22 -6.97
C LEU A 443 -5.01 9.54 -7.34
N GLY A 444 -3.82 9.46 -7.95
CA GLY A 444 -2.99 10.63 -8.30
C GLY A 444 -3.23 11.15 -9.71
N ALA A 445 -3.70 10.32 -10.62
CA ALA A 445 -3.63 10.60 -12.06
C ALA A 445 -4.43 11.82 -12.55
N ARG A 446 -5.57 12.16 -11.91
CA ARG A 446 -6.50 13.21 -12.42
C ARG A 446 -6.86 14.33 -11.44
N ARG A 447 -6.77 14.12 -10.13
CA ARG A 447 -7.38 15.01 -9.11
C ARG A 447 -6.33 15.55 -8.14
N THR A 448 -5.31 16.20 -8.67
CA THR A 448 -4.24 16.85 -7.91
C THR A 448 -3.87 18.19 -8.55
N ALA A 449 -3.14 19.06 -7.83
CA ALA A 449 -2.68 20.35 -8.36
C ALA A 449 -1.77 20.23 -9.60
N SER A 450 -1.01 19.14 -9.70
CA SER A 450 -0.15 18.81 -10.86
C SER A 450 -0.42 17.36 -11.28
N PRO A 451 -1.53 17.08 -11.97
CA PRO A 451 -1.93 15.73 -12.33
C PRO A 451 -0.92 15.07 -13.28
N PHE A 452 -0.78 13.75 -13.19
CA PHE A 452 0.02 12.96 -14.12
C PHE A 452 -0.60 12.97 -15.52
N LEU A 453 -1.91 12.75 -15.62
CA LEU A 453 -2.62 12.83 -16.91
C LEU A 453 -2.76 14.30 -17.33
N GLY A 454 -2.38 14.59 -18.57
CA GLY A 454 -2.28 15.93 -19.13
C GLY A 454 -1.00 16.68 -18.74
N SER A 455 -0.02 16.01 -18.11
CA SER A 455 1.24 16.63 -17.68
C SER A 455 2.18 16.94 -18.84
N ARG A 456 2.05 16.19 -19.95
CA ARG A 456 2.96 16.20 -21.09
C ARG A 456 4.42 15.91 -20.73
N CYS A 457 4.62 15.11 -19.69
CA CYS A 457 5.95 14.89 -19.13
C CYS A 457 6.92 14.16 -20.08
N PHE A 458 6.44 13.41 -21.08
CA PHE A 458 7.29 12.68 -22.02
C PHE A 458 7.83 13.59 -23.13
N SER A 459 7.00 14.46 -23.69
CA SER A 459 7.46 15.47 -24.64
C SER A 459 8.34 16.51 -23.95
N ASP A 460 8.02 16.89 -22.71
CA ASP A 460 8.86 17.77 -21.87
C ASP A 460 10.24 17.13 -21.61
N ALA A 461 10.29 15.83 -21.32
CA ALA A 461 11.54 15.12 -21.15
C ALA A 461 12.38 15.12 -22.43
N ASN A 462 11.79 14.83 -23.60
CA ASN A 462 12.52 14.87 -24.87
C ASN A 462 13.02 16.28 -25.22
N ARG A 463 12.26 17.34 -24.91
CA ARG A 463 12.75 18.72 -25.05
C ARG A 463 13.89 19.02 -24.08
N SER A 464 13.83 18.49 -22.86
CA SER A 464 14.86 18.67 -21.85
C SER A 464 16.15 17.93 -22.21
N LEU A 465 16.07 16.75 -22.85
CA LEU A 465 17.24 16.03 -23.35
C LEU A 465 18.03 16.85 -24.38
N ALA A 466 17.35 17.65 -25.21
CA ALA A 466 18.02 18.54 -26.15
C ALA A 466 18.80 19.68 -25.46
N LEU A 467 18.42 20.07 -24.23
CA LEU A 467 19.14 21.08 -23.45
C LEU A 467 20.44 20.54 -22.83
N VAL A 468 20.56 19.22 -22.74
CA VAL A 468 21.74 18.52 -22.21
C VAL A 468 22.43 17.66 -23.29
N ASP A 469 22.26 18.05 -24.56
CA ASP A 469 22.90 17.42 -25.73
C ASP A 469 22.71 15.89 -25.85
N LYS A 470 21.56 15.38 -25.40
CA LYS A 470 21.21 13.95 -25.47
C LYS A 470 20.12 13.69 -26.51
N ALA A 471 20.26 12.57 -27.22
CA ALA A 471 19.25 12.12 -28.19
C ALA A 471 17.92 11.81 -27.50
N ALA A 472 16.83 12.26 -28.12
CA ALA A 472 15.47 12.00 -27.67
C ALA A 472 15.17 10.49 -27.56
N VAL A 473 14.24 10.14 -26.67
CA VAL A 473 13.75 8.78 -26.49
C VAL A 473 12.54 8.55 -27.40
N ASP A 474 12.54 7.45 -28.13
CA ASP A 474 11.35 6.90 -28.75
C ASP A 474 10.54 6.16 -27.68
N TRP A 475 9.41 6.75 -27.30
CA TRP A 475 8.55 6.24 -26.24
C TRP A 475 7.63 5.09 -26.70
N ASN A 476 7.70 4.63 -27.94
CA ASN A 476 6.94 3.45 -28.36
C ASN A 476 7.32 2.21 -27.53
N ILE A 477 6.30 1.43 -27.19
CA ILE A 477 6.44 0.15 -26.49
C ILE A 477 6.30 -0.94 -27.54
N VAL A 478 7.41 -1.60 -27.88
CA VAL A 478 7.56 -2.56 -28.99
C VAL A 478 8.10 -3.91 -28.55
#